data_AF-A0A1B6H9W7-F1
#
_entry.id   AF-A0A1B6H9W7-F1
#
_cell.length_a   1.000
_cell.length_b   1.000
_cell.length_c   1.000
_cell.angle_alpha   90.00
_cell.angle_beta   90.00
_cell.angle_gamma   90.00
#
_symmetry.space_group_name_H-M   'P 1'
#
loop_
_entity.id
_entity.type
_entity.pdbx_description
1 polymer ?
#
loop_
_entity_poly.entity_id
_entity_poly.type
_entity_poly.pdbx_seq_one_letter_code
_entity_poly.pdbx_strand_id
1 'polypeptide(L)'
;MDIYDLFSKFELDLLPRDWVQNLWKDDFSEAVEFPTEYEMFLENTDISELMTTASSYIREWLESADNSSNASRMSASDNRSSMNSSVVDSNSWQNLISNNVQHKALVAMLSIFVLRGKTEKQFEVKRLGLIATDFYLMLLAIPGSQVFHIFNPILYSHAVENLKICSVLTGSSGSSKPAPKKRRGKHQDDDDCEDDEEVHNDSDEEGELVPSDRAK
;
A
#
# COMPACT_ATOMS: atom_id res chain seq x y z
N MET A 1 -5.16 -22.40 -16.33
CA MET A 1 -5.64 -21.01 -16.38
C MET A 1 -4.58 -20.21 -17.08
N ASP A 2 -4.92 -19.39 -18.08
CA ASP A 2 -3.97 -18.50 -18.76
C ASP A 2 -3.91 -17.12 -18.06
N ILE A 3 -2.85 -16.35 -18.29
CA ILE A 3 -2.67 -15.01 -17.69
C ILE A 3 -3.76 -14.02 -18.14
N TYR A 4 -4.28 -14.16 -19.36
CA TYR A 4 -5.36 -13.30 -19.87
C TYR A 4 -6.70 -13.63 -19.20
N ASP A 5 -6.99 -14.92 -18.97
CA ASP A 5 -8.17 -15.36 -18.21
C ASP A 5 -8.12 -14.87 -16.76
N LEU A 6 -6.92 -14.66 -16.23
CA LEU A 6 -6.74 -14.12 -14.89
C LEU A 6 -7.04 -12.63 -14.84
N PHE A 7 -6.57 -11.86 -15.83
CA PHE A 7 -6.87 -10.43 -15.90
C PHE A 7 -8.35 -10.14 -16.22
N SER A 8 -9.04 -11.01 -16.97
CA SER A 8 -10.47 -10.82 -17.26
C SER A 8 -11.34 -10.92 -16.00
N LYS A 9 -10.95 -11.73 -15.01
CA LYS A 9 -11.67 -11.87 -13.72
C LYS A 9 -11.78 -10.58 -12.91
N PHE A 10 -11.00 -9.55 -13.22
CA PHE A 10 -11.10 -8.26 -12.53
C PHE A 10 -12.27 -7.40 -13.05
N GLU A 11 -12.97 -7.83 -14.10
CA GLU A 11 -14.16 -7.16 -14.68
C GLU A 11 -13.93 -5.65 -14.87
N LEU A 12 -12.76 -5.28 -15.41
CA LEU A 12 -12.30 -3.89 -15.50
C LEU A 12 -13.13 -3.04 -16.47
N ASP A 13 -13.92 -3.67 -17.34
CA ASP A 13 -14.90 -3.02 -18.22
C ASP A 13 -16.06 -2.38 -17.46
N LEU A 14 -16.31 -2.79 -16.22
CA LEU A 14 -17.26 -2.12 -15.32
C LEU A 14 -16.78 -0.74 -14.84
N LEU A 15 -15.49 -0.40 -15.03
CA LEU A 15 -14.95 0.91 -14.67
C LEU A 15 -15.15 1.92 -15.82
N PRO A 16 -15.90 3.02 -15.60
CA PRO A 16 -16.13 4.03 -16.62
C PRO A 16 -14.83 4.66 -17.11
N ARG A 17 -14.71 4.85 -18.43
CA ARG A 17 -13.48 5.35 -19.07
C ARG A 17 -13.11 6.76 -18.62
N ASP A 18 -14.11 7.60 -18.38
CA ASP A 18 -13.96 8.95 -17.84
C ASP A 18 -13.48 8.94 -16.40
N TRP A 19 -14.02 8.05 -15.55
CA TRP A 19 -13.53 7.85 -14.18
C TRP A 19 -12.05 7.43 -14.18
N VAL A 20 -11.69 6.43 -14.99
CA VAL A 20 -10.29 6.00 -15.15
C VAL A 20 -9.44 7.18 -15.63
N GLN A 21 -9.85 7.89 -16.67
CA GLN A 21 -9.09 9.01 -17.22
C GLN A 21 -8.89 10.14 -16.21
N ASN A 22 -9.86 10.40 -15.35
CA ASN A 22 -9.75 11.44 -14.31
C ASN A 22 -8.70 11.07 -13.26
N LEU A 23 -8.63 9.80 -12.84
CA LEU A 23 -7.57 9.34 -11.93
C LEU A 23 -6.17 9.46 -12.54
N TRP A 24 -6.04 9.12 -13.83
CA TRP A 24 -4.77 9.30 -14.54
C TRP A 24 -4.38 10.77 -14.71
N LYS A 25 -5.35 11.70 -14.75
CA LYS A 25 -5.07 13.15 -14.80
C LYS A 25 -4.67 13.71 -13.43
N ASP A 26 -5.17 13.12 -12.36
CA ASP A 26 -4.86 13.48 -10.97
C ASP A 26 -3.57 12.81 -10.45
N ASP A 27 -2.92 11.98 -11.29
CA ASP A 27 -1.74 11.18 -10.92
C ASP A 27 -1.96 10.30 -9.67
N PHE A 28 -3.21 9.90 -9.41
CA PHE A 28 -3.59 9.08 -8.27
C PHE A 28 -3.21 9.72 -6.92
N SER A 29 -3.39 11.03 -6.80
CA SER A 29 -3.01 11.79 -5.60
C SER A 29 -3.93 11.52 -4.41
N GLU A 30 -5.23 11.28 -4.68
CA GLU A 30 -6.24 11.08 -3.64
C GLU A 30 -7.13 9.85 -3.91
N ALA A 31 -7.60 9.22 -2.82
CA ALA A 31 -8.54 8.10 -2.91
C ALA A 31 -9.93 8.63 -3.30
N VAL A 32 -10.51 8.07 -4.35
CA VAL A 32 -11.90 8.28 -4.73
C VAL A 32 -12.74 7.03 -4.45
N GLU A 33 -14.06 7.18 -4.50
CA GLU A 33 -14.99 6.06 -4.45
C GLU A 33 -15.02 5.29 -5.77
N PHE A 34 -15.31 4.00 -5.67
CA PHE A 34 -15.51 3.18 -6.86
C PHE A 34 -16.86 3.52 -7.51
N PRO A 35 -16.98 3.37 -8.83
CA PRO A 35 -18.27 3.36 -9.50
C PRO A 35 -19.19 2.29 -8.91
N THR A 36 -20.50 2.57 -8.83
CA THR A 36 -21.48 1.69 -8.18
C THR A 36 -21.46 0.27 -8.74
N GLU A 37 -21.34 0.12 -10.06
CA GLU A 37 -21.29 -1.18 -10.72
C GLU A 37 -20.07 -2.00 -10.30
N TYR A 38 -18.91 -1.34 -10.14
CA TYR A 38 -17.70 -1.99 -9.67
C TYR A 38 -17.77 -2.32 -8.18
N GLU A 39 -18.40 -1.46 -7.37
CA GLU A 39 -18.62 -1.72 -5.94
C GLU A 39 -19.49 -2.97 -5.73
N MET A 40 -20.57 -3.12 -6.49
CA MET A 40 -21.38 -4.35 -6.48
C MET A 40 -20.58 -5.59 -6.88
N PHE A 41 -19.65 -5.47 -7.82
CA PHE A 41 -18.73 -6.56 -8.17
C PHE A 41 -17.82 -6.93 -7.00
N LEU A 42 -17.26 -5.93 -6.30
CA LEU A 42 -16.39 -6.12 -5.14
C LEU A 42 -17.11 -6.78 -3.96
N GLU A 43 -18.39 -6.49 -3.74
CA GLU A 43 -19.20 -7.14 -2.69
C GLU A 43 -19.34 -8.65 -2.90
N ASN A 44 -19.30 -9.10 -4.16
CA ASN A 44 -19.50 -10.50 -4.53
C ASN A 44 -18.20 -11.24 -4.86
N THR A 45 -17.05 -10.56 -4.76
CA THR A 45 -15.76 -11.10 -5.20
C THR A 45 -14.71 -10.97 -4.11
N ASP A 46 -13.99 -12.05 -3.81
CA ASP A 46 -12.80 -11.96 -2.97
C ASP A 46 -11.64 -11.34 -3.78
N ILE A 47 -11.65 -10.00 -3.85
CA ILE A 47 -10.63 -9.24 -4.58
C ILE A 47 -9.23 -9.42 -3.96
N SER A 48 -9.16 -9.73 -2.67
CA SER A 48 -7.91 -10.02 -1.95
C SER A 48 -7.29 -11.32 -2.44
N GLU A 49 -8.08 -12.39 -2.53
CA GLU A 49 -7.66 -13.67 -3.10
C GLU A 49 -7.30 -13.54 -4.59
N LEU A 50 -8.11 -12.79 -5.35
CA LEU A 50 -7.86 -12.57 -6.78
C LEU A 50 -6.52 -11.87 -7.03
N MET A 51 -6.23 -10.78 -6.30
CA MET A 51 -4.94 -10.07 -6.41
C MET A 51 -3.76 -10.96 -5.97
N THR A 52 -3.89 -11.71 -4.88
CA THR A 52 -2.83 -12.60 -4.39
C THR A 52 -2.53 -13.74 -5.37
N THR A 53 -3.59 -14.31 -5.95
CA THR A 53 -3.49 -15.31 -7.01
C THR A 53 -2.81 -14.71 -8.24
N ALA A 54 -3.18 -13.49 -8.62
CA ALA A 54 -2.60 -12.80 -9.75
C ALA A 54 -1.10 -12.50 -9.56
N SER A 55 -0.70 -11.98 -8.40
CA SER A 55 0.71 -11.81 -8.03
C SER A 55 1.52 -13.11 -8.17
N SER A 56 0.97 -14.21 -7.66
CA SER A 56 1.63 -15.52 -7.69
C SER A 56 1.78 -16.04 -9.11
N TYR A 57 0.72 -15.90 -9.91
CA TYR A 57 0.71 -16.33 -11.31
C TYR A 57 1.69 -15.50 -12.16
N ILE A 58 1.75 -14.18 -11.96
CA ILE A 58 2.72 -13.32 -12.64
C ILE A 58 4.16 -13.72 -12.27
N ARG A 59 4.42 -14.04 -11.01
CA ARG A 59 5.75 -14.49 -10.57
C ARG A 59 6.18 -15.77 -11.29
N GLU A 60 5.33 -16.78 -11.31
CA GLU A 60 5.59 -18.04 -12.03
C GLU A 60 5.74 -17.81 -13.54
N TRP A 61 4.91 -16.94 -14.12
CA TRP A 61 4.95 -16.58 -15.53
C TRP A 61 6.27 -15.88 -15.90
N LEU A 62 6.79 -14.98 -15.07
CA LEU A 62 8.08 -14.32 -15.28
C LEU A 62 9.25 -15.31 -15.11
N GLU A 63 9.24 -16.14 -14.07
CA GLU A 63 10.29 -17.15 -13.82
C GLU A 63 10.40 -18.19 -14.94
N SER A 64 9.27 -18.55 -15.56
CA SER A 64 9.22 -19.48 -16.69
C SER A 64 9.95 -18.96 -17.93
N ALA A 65 9.94 -17.64 -18.16
CA ALA A 65 10.67 -17.02 -19.27
C ALA A 65 12.19 -17.06 -19.05
N ASP A 66 12.63 -16.81 -17.80
CA ASP A 66 14.05 -16.82 -17.45
C ASP A 66 14.67 -18.22 -17.58
N ASN A 67 13.94 -19.27 -17.16
CA ASN A 67 14.41 -20.64 -17.24
C ASN A 67 14.56 -21.16 -18.68
N SER A 68 13.68 -20.76 -19.60
CA SER A 68 13.83 -21.05 -21.05
C SER A 68 15.06 -20.35 -21.65
N SER A 69 15.37 -19.14 -21.20
CA SER A 69 16.51 -18.37 -21.69
C SER A 69 17.87 -18.94 -21.24
N ASN A 70 17.94 -19.52 -20.04
CA ASN A 70 19.17 -20.09 -19.48
C ASN A 70 19.53 -21.45 -20.09
N ALA A 71 18.56 -22.30 -20.44
CA ALA A 71 18.81 -23.55 -21.16
C ALA A 71 19.40 -23.32 -22.57
N SER A 72 19.08 -22.17 -23.18
CA SER A 72 19.54 -21.79 -24.52
C SER A 72 20.98 -21.24 -24.53
N ARG A 73 21.51 -20.79 -23.38
CA ARG A 73 22.84 -20.17 -23.26
C ARG A 73 23.98 -21.18 -23.15
N MET A 74 23.73 -22.42 -22.75
CA MET A 74 24.76 -23.47 -22.68
C MET A 74 25.02 -24.18 -24.02
N SER A 75 24.24 -23.89 -25.07
CA SER A 75 24.30 -24.59 -26.37
C SER A 75 24.75 -23.73 -27.57
N ALA A 76 25.23 -22.50 -27.35
CA ALA A 76 25.59 -21.60 -28.44
C ALA A 76 27.09 -21.23 -28.41
N SER A 77 27.94 -22.18 -28.79
CA SER A 77 29.11 -21.86 -29.61
C SER A 77 28.64 -21.79 -31.06
N ASP A 78 29.07 -20.74 -31.75
CA ASP A 78 29.00 -20.52 -33.19
C ASP A 78 27.76 -19.85 -33.81
N ASN A 79 28.11 -18.81 -34.58
CA ASN A 79 27.39 -18.04 -35.58
C ASN A 79 26.55 -16.82 -35.19
N ARG A 80 26.98 -15.70 -35.78
CA ARG A 80 26.42 -14.35 -35.70
C ARG A 80 25.14 -14.23 -36.55
N SER A 81 24.29 -13.30 -36.11
CA SER A 81 23.12 -12.69 -36.76
C SER A 81 21.91 -13.59 -37.05
N SER A 82 20.92 -13.57 -36.16
CA SER A 82 19.50 -13.31 -36.50
C SER A 82 18.64 -13.35 -35.23
N MET A 83 17.99 -12.23 -34.90
CA MET A 83 16.63 -12.18 -34.33
C MET A 83 16.24 -13.08 -33.14
N ASN A 84 17.05 -13.20 -32.08
CA ASN A 84 16.61 -13.90 -30.85
C ASN A 84 15.86 -12.98 -29.88
N SER A 85 14.92 -12.20 -30.43
CA SER A 85 13.95 -11.34 -29.75
C SER A 85 12.58 -12.05 -29.79
N SER A 86 12.39 -13.13 -29.03
CA SER A 86 11.13 -13.88 -29.15
C SER A 86 10.51 -14.42 -27.87
N VAL A 87 11.26 -14.58 -26.77
CA VAL A 87 10.69 -15.08 -25.50
C VAL A 87 10.60 -13.96 -24.45
N VAL A 88 11.57 -13.05 -24.41
CA VAL A 88 11.48 -11.85 -23.56
C VAL A 88 10.39 -10.88 -24.03
N ASP A 89 10.03 -10.95 -25.33
CA ASP A 89 8.94 -10.16 -25.89
C ASP A 89 7.55 -10.74 -25.58
N SER A 90 7.44 -12.06 -25.36
CA SER A 90 6.14 -12.68 -25.06
C SER A 90 5.65 -12.35 -23.65
N ASN A 91 6.58 -12.21 -22.69
CA ASN A 91 6.20 -11.95 -21.29
C ASN A 91 6.31 -10.46 -20.94
N SER A 92 5.63 -9.63 -21.73
CA SER A 92 5.70 -8.17 -21.64
C SER A 92 4.32 -7.53 -21.54
N TRP A 93 4.30 -6.29 -21.05
CA TRP A 93 3.10 -5.45 -21.09
C TRP A 93 2.56 -5.23 -22.50
N GLN A 94 3.45 -5.15 -23.50
CA GLN A 94 3.04 -5.02 -24.89
C GLN A 94 2.17 -6.19 -25.33
N ASN A 95 2.55 -7.42 -24.95
CA ASN A 95 1.78 -8.60 -25.27
C ASN A 95 0.46 -8.66 -24.47
N LEU A 96 0.47 -8.34 -23.18
CA LEU A 96 -0.76 -8.25 -22.36
C LEU A 96 -1.78 -7.27 -22.97
N ILE A 97 -1.32 -6.07 -23.37
CA ILE A 97 -2.18 -5.04 -23.96
C ILE A 97 -2.70 -5.46 -25.33
N SER A 98 -1.85 -6.12 -26.15
CA SER A 98 -2.27 -6.65 -27.46
C SER A 98 -3.36 -7.72 -27.33
N ASN A 99 -3.44 -8.39 -26.18
CA ASN A 99 -4.49 -9.34 -25.82
C ASN A 99 -5.58 -8.72 -24.93
N ASN A 100 -5.83 -7.41 -25.07
CA ASN A 100 -6.93 -6.67 -24.44
C ASN A 100 -6.88 -6.54 -22.90
N VAL A 101 -5.71 -6.71 -22.26
CA VAL A 101 -5.58 -6.38 -20.84
C VAL A 101 -5.70 -4.86 -20.64
N GLN A 102 -6.72 -4.45 -19.87
CA GLN A 102 -7.05 -3.06 -19.61
C GLN A 102 -6.14 -2.43 -18.53
N HIS A 103 -4.83 -2.35 -18.82
CA HIS A 103 -3.81 -1.90 -17.88
C HIS A 103 -4.13 -0.57 -17.19
N LYS A 104 -4.75 0.40 -17.90
CA LYS A 104 -5.13 1.69 -17.30
C LYS A 104 -6.20 1.58 -16.23
N ALA A 105 -7.22 0.75 -16.47
CA ALA A 105 -8.30 0.50 -15.53
C ALA A 105 -7.77 -0.32 -14.34
N LEU A 106 -6.89 -1.28 -14.60
CA LEU A 106 -6.22 -2.07 -13.55
C LEU A 106 -5.42 -1.18 -12.59
N VAL A 107 -4.57 -0.29 -13.11
CA VAL A 107 -3.77 0.63 -12.26
C VAL A 107 -4.68 1.59 -11.50
N ALA A 108 -5.73 2.11 -12.13
CA ALA A 108 -6.71 2.98 -11.47
C ALA A 108 -7.41 2.26 -10.31
N MET A 109 -7.85 1.01 -10.50
CA MET A 109 -8.43 0.19 -9.43
C MET A 109 -7.43 -0.02 -8.29
N LEU A 110 -6.19 -0.40 -8.61
CA LEU A 110 -5.15 -0.63 -7.60
C LEU A 110 -4.84 0.63 -6.80
N SER A 111 -4.84 1.80 -7.44
CA SER A 111 -4.58 3.06 -6.74
C SER A 111 -5.55 3.27 -5.58
N ILE A 112 -6.83 2.95 -5.74
CA ILE A 112 -7.83 3.14 -4.69
C ILE A 112 -7.49 2.31 -3.46
N PHE A 113 -7.17 1.03 -3.65
CA PHE A 113 -6.79 0.15 -2.54
C PHE A 113 -5.47 0.57 -1.89
N VAL A 114 -4.47 0.97 -2.68
CA VAL A 114 -3.18 1.46 -2.17
C VAL A 114 -3.39 2.74 -1.33
N LEU A 115 -4.15 3.70 -1.83
CA LEU A 115 -4.42 4.97 -1.14
C LEU A 115 -5.25 4.76 0.14
N ARG A 116 -6.29 3.92 0.11
CA ARG A 116 -7.09 3.59 1.29
C ARG A 116 -6.27 2.88 2.36
N GLY A 117 -5.40 1.94 1.97
CA GLY A 117 -4.50 1.26 2.90
C GLY A 117 -3.54 2.20 3.63
N LYS A 118 -3.18 3.32 2.99
CA LYS A 118 -2.34 4.36 3.57
C LYS A 118 -3.10 5.24 4.56
N THR A 119 -4.32 5.64 4.23
CA THR A 119 -5.08 6.66 4.98
C THR A 119 -5.94 6.06 6.09
N GLU A 120 -6.49 4.88 5.88
CA GLU A 120 -7.43 4.27 6.81
C GLU A 120 -6.77 3.50 7.94
N LYS A 121 -7.42 3.48 9.10
CA LYS A 121 -6.92 2.81 10.32
C LYS A 121 -7.37 1.36 10.45
N GLN A 122 -8.40 0.96 9.71
CA GLN A 122 -9.00 -0.36 9.82
C GLN A 122 -8.03 -1.44 9.33
N PHE A 123 -7.89 -2.52 10.09
CA PHE A 123 -6.93 -3.59 9.78
C PHE A 123 -7.19 -4.22 8.41
N GLU A 124 -8.45 -4.52 8.09
CA GLU A 124 -8.80 -5.15 6.81
C GLU A 124 -8.50 -4.25 5.60
N VAL A 125 -8.74 -2.94 5.73
CA VAL A 125 -8.40 -1.98 4.67
C VAL A 125 -6.89 -1.85 4.50
N LYS A 126 -6.13 -1.83 5.61
CA LYS A 126 -4.65 -1.86 5.56
C LYS A 126 -4.12 -3.13 4.92
N ARG A 127 -4.68 -4.29 5.30
CA ARG A 127 -4.34 -5.59 4.74
C ARG A 127 -4.58 -5.59 3.23
N LEU A 128 -5.74 -5.12 2.79
CA LEU A 128 -6.10 -5.04 1.38
C LEU A 128 -5.19 -4.08 0.61
N GLY A 129 -4.84 -2.92 1.19
CA GLY A 129 -3.89 -2.00 0.60
C GLY A 129 -2.47 -2.56 0.47
N LEU A 130 -2.02 -3.41 1.41
CA LEU A 130 -0.76 -4.14 1.30
C LEU A 130 -0.79 -5.19 0.18
N ILE A 131 -1.91 -5.89 0.02
CA ILE A 131 -2.09 -6.87 -1.07
C ILE A 131 -2.09 -6.15 -2.43
N ALA A 132 -2.82 -5.04 -2.55
CA ALA A 132 -2.80 -4.21 -3.75
C ALA A 132 -1.39 -3.63 -4.02
N THR A 133 -0.65 -3.29 -2.96
CA THR A 133 0.75 -2.83 -3.07
C THR A 133 1.66 -3.92 -3.61
N ASP A 134 1.60 -5.14 -3.07
CA ASP A 134 2.36 -6.29 -3.60
C ASP A 134 2.04 -6.53 -5.07
N PHE A 135 0.74 -6.54 -5.42
CA PHE A 135 0.31 -6.76 -6.78
C PHE A 135 0.78 -5.64 -7.73
N TYR A 136 0.67 -4.37 -7.33
CA TYR A 136 1.22 -3.25 -8.10
C TYR A 136 2.73 -3.40 -8.32
N LEU A 137 3.50 -3.78 -7.29
CA LEU A 137 4.95 -3.99 -7.45
C LEU A 137 5.27 -5.17 -8.38
N MET A 138 4.46 -6.23 -8.36
CA MET A 138 4.56 -7.33 -9.33
C MET A 138 4.28 -6.86 -10.76
N LEU A 139 3.28 -5.99 -10.96
CA LEU A 139 2.99 -5.38 -12.26
C LEU A 139 4.16 -4.52 -12.79
N LEU A 140 4.92 -3.86 -11.90
CA LEU A 140 6.11 -3.10 -12.28
C LEU A 140 7.27 -3.98 -12.74
N ALA A 141 7.35 -5.22 -12.25
CA ALA A 141 8.38 -6.19 -12.64
C ALA A 141 8.21 -6.71 -14.07
N ILE A 142 7.00 -6.60 -14.65
CA ILE A 142 6.74 -7.02 -16.03
C ILE A 142 7.45 -6.06 -17.01
N PRO A 143 8.23 -6.58 -17.98
CA PRO A 143 8.87 -5.78 -19.02
C PRO A 143 7.91 -4.83 -19.74
N GLY A 144 8.34 -3.57 -19.91
CA GLY A 144 7.55 -2.50 -20.54
C GLY A 144 6.72 -1.65 -19.57
N SER A 145 6.80 -1.88 -18.25
CA SER A 145 6.05 -1.14 -17.24
C SER A 145 6.25 0.39 -17.31
N GLN A 146 7.45 0.86 -17.68
CA GLN A 146 7.71 2.29 -17.89
C GLN A 146 7.11 2.83 -19.20
N VAL A 147 7.18 2.05 -20.29
CA VAL A 147 6.69 2.46 -21.62
C VAL A 147 5.17 2.63 -21.61
N PHE A 148 4.46 1.75 -20.90
CA PHE A 148 3.00 1.79 -20.77
C PHE A 148 2.53 2.55 -19.53
N HIS A 149 3.41 3.33 -18.89
CA HIS A 149 3.11 4.18 -17.75
C HIS A 149 2.49 3.46 -16.55
N ILE A 150 2.72 2.15 -16.41
CA ILE A 150 2.33 1.38 -15.22
C ILE A 150 3.06 1.92 -14.01
N PHE A 151 4.34 2.26 -14.17
CA PHE A 151 5.07 3.05 -13.19
C PHE A 151 4.55 4.48 -13.18
N ASN A 152 3.82 4.83 -12.11
CA ASN A 152 3.53 6.21 -11.75
C ASN A 152 4.30 6.57 -10.44
N PRO A 153 5.12 7.65 -10.43
CA PRO A 153 5.93 8.02 -9.26
C PRO A 153 5.13 8.30 -7.99
N ILE A 154 3.95 8.92 -8.12
CA ILE A 154 3.09 9.29 -6.99
C ILE A 154 2.47 8.02 -6.39
N LEU A 155 1.88 7.18 -7.24
CA LEU A 155 1.34 5.88 -6.81
C LEU A 155 2.43 4.98 -6.21
N TYR A 156 3.64 4.96 -6.79
CA TYR A 156 4.77 4.22 -6.22
C TYR A 156 5.18 4.74 -4.84
N SER A 157 5.16 6.06 -4.63
CA SER A 157 5.39 6.62 -3.29
C SER A 157 4.37 6.12 -2.28
N HIS A 158 3.08 6.08 -2.64
CA HIS A 158 2.02 5.54 -1.77
C HIS A 158 2.20 4.04 -1.49
N ALA A 159 2.57 3.26 -2.50
CA ALA A 159 2.90 1.85 -2.36
C ALA A 159 4.05 1.63 -1.35
N VAL A 160 5.14 2.38 -1.47
CA VAL A 160 6.28 2.30 -0.53
C VAL A 160 5.89 2.75 0.88
N GLU A 161 5.03 3.75 1.01
CA GLU A 161 4.50 4.19 2.32
C GLU A 161 3.67 3.10 3.01
N ASN A 162 2.86 2.35 2.27
CA ASN A 162 2.13 1.20 2.82
C ASN A 162 3.08 0.15 3.42
N LEU A 163 4.22 -0.11 2.77
CA LEU A 163 5.22 -1.06 3.28
C LEU A 163 5.86 -0.59 4.60
N LYS A 164 5.86 0.71 4.91
CA LYS A 164 6.39 1.23 6.19
C LYS A 164 5.55 0.78 7.39
N ILE A 165 4.32 0.32 7.20
CA ILE A 165 3.50 -0.28 8.28
C ILE A 165 4.24 -1.45 8.94
N CYS A 166 5.05 -2.20 8.18
CA CYS A 166 5.86 -3.29 8.71
C CYS A 166 6.89 -2.82 9.76
N SER A 167 7.38 -1.57 9.69
CA SER A 167 8.32 -1.03 10.69
C SER A 167 7.70 -0.80 12.07
N VAL A 168 6.38 -0.60 12.11
CA VAL A 168 5.59 -0.50 13.36
C VAL A 168 5.36 -1.89 13.95
N LEU A 169 5.17 -2.91 13.10
CA LEU A 169 4.96 -4.29 13.52
C LEU A 169 6.24 -4.98 14.01
N THR A 170 7.41 -4.60 13.49
CA THR A 170 8.72 -5.14 13.91
C THR A 170 9.32 -4.44 15.14
N GLY A 171 8.53 -3.62 15.85
CA GLY A 171 8.93 -3.04 17.13
C GLY A 171 9.98 -1.93 17.05
N SER A 172 10.17 -1.31 15.88
CA SER A 172 11.14 -0.21 15.73
C SER A 172 10.62 1.13 16.27
N SER A 173 9.38 1.19 16.76
CA SER A 173 8.82 2.39 17.37
C SER A 173 9.15 2.47 18.87
N GLY A 174 10.23 3.18 19.19
CA GLY A 174 10.39 3.87 20.47
C GLY A 174 11.28 3.18 21.48
N SER A 175 12.53 3.63 21.54
CA SER A 175 13.35 3.57 22.75
C SER A 175 12.55 4.12 23.93
N SER A 176 12.07 3.24 24.79
CA SER A 176 11.51 3.60 26.09
C SER A 176 12.60 4.34 26.86
N LYS A 177 12.46 5.66 27.03
CA LYS A 177 13.28 6.41 27.99
C LYS A 177 13.19 5.68 29.33
N PRO A 178 14.31 5.29 29.97
CA PRO A 178 14.24 4.57 31.24
C PRO A 178 13.63 5.50 32.30
N ALA A 179 12.51 5.10 32.86
CA ALA A 179 11.93 5.74 34.03
C ALA A 179 12.95 5.72 35.19
N PRO A 180 13.09 6.79 35.98
CA PRO A 180 14.02 6.82 37.10
C PRO A 180 13.55 5.83 38.18
N LYS A 181 14.40 4.85 38.49
CA LYS A 181 14.18 3.88 39.58
C LYS A 181 14.17 4.61 40.94
N LYS A 182 12.98 4.80 41.53
CA LYS A 182 12.85 5.05 42.98
C LYS A 182 13.40 3.84 43.74
N ARG A 183 14.53 4.03 44.43
CA ARG A 183 15.13 3.04 45.34
C ARG A 183 14.20 2.88 46.56
N ARG A 184 13.61 1.70 46.76
CA ARG A 184 13.00 1.29 48.04
C ARG A 184 14.11 0.82 48.97
N GLY A 185 14.46 1.62 49.96
CA GLY A 185 15.18 1.21 51.16
C GLY A 185 14.21 1.18 52.35
N LYS A 186 14.31 0.15 53.20
CA LYS A 186 13.44 -0.13 54.35
C LYS A 186 14.28 -0.04 55.63
N HIS A 187 13.76 0.65 56.67
CA HIS A 187 14.24 0.76 58.07
C HIS A 187 15.58 1.52 58.26
N GLN A 188 15.84 2.33 59.30
CA GLN A 188 15.33 2.40 60.68
C GLN A 188 15.81 3.74 61.33
N ASP A 189 15.02 4.25 62.29
CA ASP A 189 15.31 5.12 63.46
C ASP A 189 16.07 6.47 63.37
N ASP A 190 15.42 7.47 64.01
CA ASP A 190 15.87 8.65 64.78
C ASP A 190 17.01 9.54 64.26
N ASP A 191 16.70 10.82 63.96
CA ASP A 191 17.26 11.94 64.73
C ASP A 191 16.66 13.32 64.34
N ASP A 192 16.59 14.16 65.37
CA ASP A 192 16.14 15.54 65.52
C ASP A 192 16.79 16.56 64.55
N CYS A 193 16.00 17.50 64.01
CA CYS A 193 16.35 18.95 63.96
C CYS A 193 15.19 19.84 63.47
N GLU A 194 14.96 20.90 64.25
CA GLU A 194 13.96 21.97 64.14
C GLU A 194 14.29 23.05 63.08
N ASP A 195 13.29 23.92 62.86
CA ASP A 195 13.30 25.24 62.18
C ASP A 195 13.59 25.29 60.67
N ASP A 196 12.90 26.08 59.86
CA ASP A 196 12.33 27.40 60.12
C ASP A 196 11.25 27.73 59.07
N GLU A 197 10.42 28.71 59.41
CA GLU A 197 9.27 29.20 58.67
C GLU A 197 9.60 29.76 57.27
N GLU A 198 8.62 29.79 56.35
CA GLU A 198 8.06 31.06 55.85
C GLU A 198 6.95 30.86 54.79
N VAL A 199 5.76 31.33 55.18
CA VAL A 199 4.82 32.22 54.46
C VAL A 199 4.05 31.72 53.22
N HIS A 200 2.75 31.48 53.48
CA HIS A 200 1.55 31.97 52.77
C HIS A 200 1.69 32.48 51.31
N ASN A 201 0.80 31.97 50.44
CA ASN A 201 -0.40 32.76 50.11
C ASN A 201 -1.55 31.85 49.65
N ASP A 202 -2.69 32.02 50.32
CA ASP A 202 -3.99 31.48 49.97
C ASP A 202 -4.61 32.21 48.76
N SER A 203 -5.74 31.65 48.33
CA SER A 203 -6.86 32.30 47.64
C SER A 203 -6.80 32.36 46.10
N ASP A 204 -7.85 32.00 45.35
CA ASP A 204 -9.17 31.45 45.69
C ASP A 204 -9.82 30.90 44.39
N GLU A 205 -10.68 29.89 44.57
CA GLU A 205 -12.06 29.74 44.05
C GLU A 205 -12.54 30.75 42.98
N GLU A 206 -13.50 30.50 42.08
CA GLU A 206 -14.38 29.41 41.66
C GLU A 206 -15.17 29.99 40.46
N GLY A 207 -16.01 29.18 39.80
CA GLY A 207 -17.34 29.67 39.47
C GLY A 207 -17.61 30.14 38.03
N GLU A 208 -17.89 29.16 37.18
CA GLU A 208 -19.20 28.97 36.52
C GLU A 208 -20.14 30.19 36.34
N LEU A 209 -20.58 30.44 35.08
CA LEU A 209 -21.99 30.39 34.63
C LEU A 209 -22.27 31.28 33.40
N VAL A 210 -22.96 30.67 32.44
CA VAL A 210 -23.62 31.27 31.28
C VAL A 210 -24.80 32.15 31.74
N PRO A 211 -25.18 33.18 30.97
CA PRO A 211 -26.61 33.28 30.65
C PRO A 211 -26.92 33.63 29.17
N SER A 212 -27.98 32.97 28.71
CA SER A 212 -28.85 33.32 27.58
C SER A 212 -29.61 34.63 27.86
N ASP A 213 -29.73 35.54 26.88
CA ASP A 213 -31.01 35.94 26.27
C ASP A 213 -30.96 37.25 25.44
N ARG A 214 -31.52 37.15 24.23
CA ARG A 214 -32.61 37.97 23.65
C ARG A 214 -32.42 39.46 23.26
N ALA A 215 -32.71 39.67 21.96
CA ALA A 215 -33.37 40.80 21.29
C ALA A 215 -32.64 42.15 21.13
N LYS A 216 -32.39 42.50 19.86
CA LYS A 216 -33.05 43.64 19.19
C LYS A 216 -33.13 43.40 17.69
#